data_AF-A0A561UJX7-F1
#
_entry.id   AF-A0A561UJX7-F1
#
_cell.length_a   1.000
_cell.length_b   1.000
_cell.length_c   1.000
_cell.angle_alpha   90.00
_cell.angle_beta   90.00
_cell.angle_gamma   90.00
#
_symmetry.space_group_name_H-M   'P 1'
#
loop_
_entity.id
_entity.type
_entity.pdbx_description
1 polymer ?
#
loop_
_entity_poly.entity_id
_entity_poly.type
_entity_poly.pdbx_seq_one_letter_code
_entity_poly.pdbx_strand_id
1 'polypeptide(L)'
;MTESSLGPSARLLELFDGHRLTPTQRRIAHALVRHAAEAPFLSSVEVAELAGVSQPSVTRFAVALGYDGYPALRRRLRELGGEPAPPESPGDAVRNEHQQAVLAEIAHLRRLAELLADPEPIVRAARLLAASRPLPVLGLRAASAQAHGFAYFAAKVHPDIRLLDEGGSMLADRIERCAAAGASALLCFALPRYPRELMDALAVARDCGLTVLTVADSVFAPVAKLSDLILPAEVGTGLVFDTACAPMVLGRVLLQTMCDELPDAEARLEEIEQSAAARGLFLE
;
A
#
# COMPACT_ATOMS: atom_id res chain seq x y z
N MET A 1 -9.11 10.81 24.90
CA MET A 1 -8.34 9.86 24.08
C MET A 1 -6.90 10.35 24.10
N THR A 2 -6.02 9.63 24.79
CA THR A 2 -4.62 10.01 25.01
C THR A 2 -3.82 9.88 23.71
N GLU A 3 -2.96 10.86 23.40
CA GLU A 3 -2.04 10.96 22.23
C GLU A 3 -1.10 9.73 22.00
N SER A 4 -1.24 8.66 22.78
CA SER A 4 -0.23 7.61 22.95
C SER A 4 -0.39 6.39 22.02
N SER A 5 -1.46 6.25 21.23
CA SER A 5 -1.73 5.01 20.45
C SER A 5 -1.35 5.07 18.97
N LEU A 6 -0.93 6.22 18.44
CA LEU A 6 -0.59 6.36 17.02
C LEU A 6 0.88 6.01 16.76
N GLY A 7 1.19 5.33 15.65
CA GLY A 7 2.57 5.10 15.21
C GLY A 7 3.28 6.40 14.79
N PRO A 8 4.63 6.44 14.73
CA PRO A 8 5.39 7.68 14.43
C PRO A 8 4.97 8.38 13.15
N SER A 9 4.71 7.62 12.07
CA SER A 9 4.26 8.16 10.79
C SER A 9 2.84 8.75 10.88
N ALA A 10 1.94 8.14 11.65
CA ALA A 10 0.57 8.62 11.84
C ALA A 10 0.53 9.94 12.63
N ARG A 11 1.37 10.09 13.66
CA ARG A 11 1.52 11.35 14.42
C ARG A 11 2.07 12.49 13.56
N LEU A 12 3.01 12.18 12.67
CA LEU A 12 3.52 13.15 11.70
C LEU A 12 2.45 13.54 10.67
N LEU A 13 1.62 12.59 10.24
CA LEU A 13 0.50 12.89 9.35
C LEU A 13 -0.51 13.84 10.01
N GLU A 14 -0.88 13.62 11.27
CA GLU A 14 -1.71 14.57 12.03
C GLU A 14 -1.06 15.94 12.18
N LEU A 15 0.26 15.99 12.40
CA LEU A 15 1.01 17.26 12.50
C LEU A 15 0.91 18.10 11.22
N PHE A 16 0.77 17.44 10.06
CA PHE A 16 0.64 18.11 8.77
C PHE A 16 -0.82 18.28 8.34
N ASP A 17 -1.75 17.62 9.02
CA ASP A 17 -3.18 17.74 8.77
C ASP A 17 -3.67 19.15 9.18
N GLY A 18 -4.53 19.74 8.36
CA GLY A 18 -4.96 21.14 8.52
C GLY A 18 -4.07 22.21 7.85
N HIS A 19 -2.90 21.85 7.31
CA HIS A 19 -2.06 22.79 6.54
C HIS A 19 -2.19 22.59 5.02
N ARG A 20 -2.52 23.64 4.27
CA ARG A 20 -2.44 23.62 2.79
C ARG A 20 -0.98 23.72 2.33
N LEU A 21 -0.36 22.57 2.09
CA LEU A 21 1.05 22.49 1.67
C LEU A 21 1.25 22.74 0.17
N THR A 22 2.19 23.62 -0.17
CA THR A 22 2.73 23.79 -1.53
C THR A 22 3.47 22.53 -2.01
N PRO A 23 3.76 22.36 -3.32
CA PRO A 23 4.47 21.19 -3.83
C PRO A 23 5.84 20.93 -3.17
N THR A 24 6.60 21.98 -2.89
CA THR A 24 7.89 21.88 -2.19
C THR A 24 7.72 21.47 -0.73
N GLN A 25 6.74 22.04 -0.03
CA GLN A 25 6.43 21.67 1.35
C GLN A 25 5.90 20.24 1.46
N ARG A 26 5.12 19.78 0.48
CA ARG A 26 4.64 18.39 0.41
C ARG A 26 5.77 17.39 0.25
N ARG A 27 6.81 17.71 -0.54
CA ARG A 27 8.01 16.87 -0.65
C ARG A 27 8.75 16.76 0.68
N ILE A 28 8.85 17.87 1.42
CA ILE A 28 9.48 17.88 2.75
C ILE A 28 8.66 17.07 3.76
N ALA A 29 7.33 17.27 3.81
CA ALA A 29 6.43 16.50 4.65
C ALA A 29 6.50 14.99 4.32
N HIS A 30 6.52 14.64 3.03
CA HIS A 30 6.66 13.25 2.59
C HIS A 30 7.99 12.62 3.03
N ALA A 31 9.11 13.35 2.92
CA ALA A 31 10.40 12.88 3.41
C ALA A 31 10.37 12.63 4.93
N LEU A 32 9.78 13.55 5.71
CA LEU A 32 9.65 13.38 7.16
C LEU A 32 8.74 12.20 7.54
N VAL A 33 7.61 11.99 6.86
CA VAL A 33 6.72 10.84 7.10
C VAL A 33 7.38 9.52 6.72
N ARG A 34 8.08 9.47 5.58
CA ARG A 34 8.80 8.27 5.12
C ARG A 34 9.91 7.87 6.09
N HIS A 35 10.59 8.85 6.69
CA HIS A 35 11.66 8.66 7.66
C HIS A 35 11.19 8.97 9.09
N ALA A 36 9.95 8.65 9.44
CA ALA A 36 9.32 9.10 10.69
C ALA A 36 10.11 8.76 11.96
N ALA A 37 10.76 7.59 12.00
CA ALA A 37 11.60 7.17 13.12
C ALA A 37 12.91 7.98 13.24
N GLU A 38 13.47 8.42 12.11
CA GLU A 38 14.74 9.14 12.03
C GLU A 38 14.54 10.66 12.07
N ALA A 39 13.39 11.15 11.60
CA ALA A 39 13.02 12.56 11.49
C ALA A 39 13.31 13.41 12.74
N PRO A 40 13.14 12.91 13.99
CA PRO A 40 13.50 13.66 15.19
C PRO A 40 15.00 13.97 15.34
N PHE A 41 15.86 13.25 14.62
CA PHE A 41 17.31 13.32 14.69
C PHE A 41 17.94 14.03 13.48
N LEU A 42 17.25 14.07 12.34
CA LEU A 42 17.74 14.70 11.12
C LEU A 42 17.93 16.22 11.26
N SER A 43 19.02 16.75 10.70
CA SER A 43 19.26 18.17 10.49
C SER A 43 18.44 18.72 9.31
N SER A 44 18.35 20.05 9.21
CA SER A 44 17.65 20.70 8.09
C SER A 44 18.32 20.43 6.74
N VAL A 45 19.61 20.07 6.75
CA VAL A 45 20.38 19.74 5.53
C VAL A 45 20.01 18.34 5.07
N GLU A 46 20.03 17.36 5.98
CA GLU A 46 19.67 15.97 5.67
C GLU A 46 18.21 15.87 5.20
N VAL A 47 17.28 16.58 5.83
CA VAL A 47 15.89 16.64 5.37
C VAL A 47 15.78 17.29 3.98
N ALA A 48 16.62 18.29 3.68
CA ALA A 48 16.62 18.93 2.37
C ALA A 48 17.11 17.99 1.27
N GLU A 49 18.15 17.20 1.56
CA GLU A 49 18.67 16.16 0.68
C GLU A 49 17.62 15.07 0.43
N LEU A 50 17.03 14.52 1.50
CA LEU A 50 15.99 13.49 1.40
C LEU A 50 14.76 13.96 0.61
N ALA A 51 14.39 15.24 0.73
CA ALA A 51 13.25 15.81 0.03
C ALA A 51 13.58 16.36 -1.38
N GLY A 52 14.86 16.39 -1.78
CA GLY A 52 15.29 16.97 -3.05
C GLY A 52 15.00 18.48 -3.15
N VAL A 53 15.25 19.22 -2.07
CA VAL A 53 15.00 20.66 -1.95
C VAL A 53 16.22 21.38 -1.36
N SER A 54 16.19 22.71 -1.34
CA SER A 54 17.22 23.50 -0.66
C SER A 54 17.01 23.56 0.85
N GLN A 55 18.06 23.61 1.67
CA GLN A 55 17.97 23.80 3.13
C GLN A 55 17.06 24.98 3.58
N PRO A 56 17.10 26.18 2.96
CA PRO A 56 16.18 27.27 3.33
C PRO A 56 14.69 26.94 3.12
N SER A 57 14.38 25.99 2.23
CA SER A 57 13.00 25.54 2.01
C SER A 57 12.49 24.68 3.17
N VAL A 58 13.38 23.93 3.83
CA VAL A 58 13.06 23.20 5.07
C VAL A 58 12.82 24.17 6.23
N THR A 59 13.63 25.22 6.36
CA THR A 59 13.39 26.27 7.36
C THR A 59 12.08 27.01 7.12
N ARG A 60 11.78 27.40 5.88
CA ARG A 60 10.49 28.03 5.51
C ARG A 60 9.30 27.11 5.72
N PHE A 61 9.48 25.81 5.50
CA PHE A 61 8.44 24.82 5.80
C PHE A 61 8.11 24.80 7.29
N ALA A 62 9.12 24.75 8.17
CA ALA A 62 8.89 24.80 9.61
C ALA A 62 8.16 26.07 10.07
N VAL A 63 8.51 27.23 9.48
CA VAL A 63 7.81 28.50 9.76
C VAL A 63 6.37 28.49 9.26
N ALA A 64 6.12 27.91 8.08
CA ALA A 64 4.77 27.78 7.53
C ALA A 64 3.86 26.86 8.37
N LEU A 65 4.44 25.95 9.15
CA LEU A 65 3.75 25.12 10.13
C LEU A 65 3.57 25.81 11.50
N GLY A 66 4.00 27.06 11.65
CA GLY A 66 3.84 27.83 12.88
C GLY A 66 4.96 27.67 13.91
N TYR A 67 6.12 27.11 13.52
CA TYR A 67 7.30 26.99 14.39
C TYR A 67 8.31 28.11 14.14
N ASP A 68 9.12 28.45 15.14
CA ASP A 68 10.24 29.40 15.04
C ASP A 68 11.45 28.83 14.26
N GLY A 69 11.19 28.18 13.12
CA GLY A 69 12.17 27.51 12.27
C GLY A 69 12.37 26.02 12.56
N TYR A 70 13.24 25.40 11.78
CA TYR A 70 13.43 23.94 11.80
C TYR A 70 13.84 23.37 13.18
N PRO A 71 14.70 24.03 13.99
CA PRO A 71 15.03 23.52 15.33
C PRO A 71 13.81 23.34 16.25
N ALA A 72 12.83 24.24 16.16
CA ALA A 72 11.60 24.18 16.93
C ALA A 72 10.67 23.06 16.43
N LEU A 73 10.52 22.91 15.11
CA LEU A 73 9.82 21.77 14.51
C LEU A 73 10.46 20.44 14.94
N ARG A 74 11.79 20.30 14.83
CA ARG A 74 12.53 19.09 15.23
C ARG A 74 12.35 18.74 16.71
N ARG A 75 12.28 19.75 17.59
CA ARG A 75 11.96 19.53 19.00
C ARG A 75 10.56 18.92 19.16
N ARG A 76 9.56 19.43 18.44
CA ARG A 76 8.21 18.84 18.43
C ARG A 76 8.21 17.42 17.86
N LEU A 77 9.00 17.14 16.82
CA LEU A 77 9.15 15.78 16.29
C LEU A 77 9.70 14.80 17.33
N ARG A 78 10.63 15.24 18.18
CA ARG A 78 11.16 14.43 19.30
C ARG A 78 10.11 14.17 20.38
N GLU A 79 9.27 15.15 20.69
CA GLU A 79 8.15 14.97 21.63
C GLU A 79 7.11 13.99 21.08
N LEU A 80 6.85 14.03 19.77
CA LEU A 80 5.91 13.13 19.10
C LEU A 80 6.46 11.72 18.89
N GLY A 81 7.78 11.56 18.76
CA GLY A 81 8.46 10.29 18.47
C GLY A 81 8.49 9.28 19.62
N GLY A 82 8.12 9.69 20.85
CA GLY A 82 8.35 8.87 22.06
C GLY A 82 9.84 8.68 22.34
N GLU A 83 10.19 8.05 23.46
CA GLU A 83 11.58 7.64 23.68
C GLU A 83 12.08 6.82 22.48
N PRO A 84 13.34 7.02 22.06
CA PRO A 84 13.90 6.19 21.01
C PRO A 84 13.63 4.74 21.36
N ALA A 85 13.17 3.94 20.41
CA ALA A 85 13.45 2.51 20.50
C ALA A 85 14.95 2.42 20.81
N PRO A 86 15.35 1.70 21.88
CA PRO A 86 16.75 1.64 22.25
C PRO A 86 17.53 1.27 20.99
N PRO A 87 18.73 1.87 20.76
CA PRO A 87 19.58 1.42 19.68
C PRO A 87 19.62 -0.10 19.77
N GLU A 88 19.35 -0.79 18.67
CA GLU A 88 19.52 -2.24 18.60
C GLU A 88 20.84 -2.57 19.31
N SER A 89 20.75 -3.44 20.30
CA SER A 89 21.75 -3.66 21.34
C SER A 89 23.20 -3.53 20.83
N PRO A 90 24.14 -3.01 21.64
CA PRO A 90 25.56 -3.04 21.30
C PRO A 90 26.01 -4.51 21.18
N GLY A 91 25.97 -5.03 19.97
CA GLY A 91 26.06 -6.45 19.68
C GLY A 91 25.73 -6.84 18.23
N ASP A 92 25.25 -5.92 17.39
CA ASP A 92 25.08 -6.20 15.96
C ASP A 92 26.44 -6.39 15.29
N ALA A 93 26.76 -7.65 14.99
CA ALA A 93 27.61 -7.96 13.86
C ALA A 93 27.13 -7.14 12.66
N VAL A 94 28.06 -6.58 11.88
CA VAL A 94 27.75 -5.83 10.64
C VAL A 94 26.82 -6.69 9.78
N ARG A 95 25.52 -6.36 9.77
CA ARG A 95 24.50 -7.10 9.00
C ARG A 95 24.76 -6.86 7.52
N ASN A 96 24.79 -7.93 6.73
CA ASN A 96 24.95 -7.79 5.28
C ASN A 96 23.66 -7.27 4.62
N GLU A 97 23.75 -6.87 3.36
CA GLU A 97 22.62 -6.32 2.58
C GLU A 97 21.40 -7.26 2.53
N HIS A 98 21.61 -8.57 2.51
CA HIS A 98 20.53 -9.55 2.45
C HIS A 98 19.76 -9.59 3.78
N GLN A 99 20.47 -9.55 4.91
CA GLN A 99 19.85 -9.49 6.24
C GLN A 99 19.07 -8.18 6.42
N GLN A 100 19.63 -7.06 5.97
CA GLN A 100 18.97 -5.76 6.04
C GLN A 100 17.67 -5.74 5.22
N ALA A 101 17.67 -6.35 4.03
CA ALA A 101 16.47 -6.46 3.20
C ALA A 101 15.34 -7.25 3.89
N VAL A 102 15.67 -8.38 4.52
CA VAL A 102 14.68 -9.18 5.27
C VAL A 102 14.13 -8.41 6.47
N LEU A 103 15.00 -7.74 7.23
CA LEU A 103 14.59 -6.96 8.40
C LEU A 103 13.72 -5.76 8.01
N ALA A 104 13.99 -5.13 6.86
CA ALA A 104 13.14 -4.10 6.30
C ALA A 104 11.73 -4.63 5.97
N GLU A 105 11.62 -5.82 5.37
CA GLU A 105 10.32 -6.46 5.12
C GLU A 105 9.58 -6.80 6.42
N ILE A 106 10.29 -7.28 7.45
CA ILE A 106 9.68 -7.50 8.77
C ILE A 106 9.11 -6.19 9.33
N ALA A 107 9.82 -5.07 9.14
CA ALA A 107 9.32 -3.76 9.55
C ALA A 107 8.09 -3.32 8.74
N HIS A 108 8.06 -3.55 7.42
CA HIS A 108 6.86 -3.31 6.59
C HIS A 108 5.66 -4.13 7.08
N LEU A 109 5.87 -5.41 7.40
CA LEU A 109 4.82 -6.30 7.90
C LEU A 109 4.30 -5.89 9.29
N ARG A 110 5.18 -5.39 10.17
CA ARG A 110 4.76 -4.84 11.47
C ARG A 110 3.86 -3.61 11.29
N ARG A 111 4.24 -2.67 10.40
CA ARG A 111 3.41 -1.50 10.09
C ARG A 111 2.09 -1.88 9.42
N LEU A 112 2.10 -2.87 8.52
CA LEU A 112 0.88 -3.43 7.96
C LEU A 112 -0.03 -4.01 9.06
N ALA A 113 0.51 -4.75 10.02
CA ALA A 113 -0.28 -5.28 11.14
C ALA A 113 -0.89 -4.17 12.00
N GLU A 114 -0.17 -3.08 12.25
CA GLU A 114 -0.70 -1.89 12.94
C GLU A 114 -1.85 -1.24 12.16
N LEU A 115 -1.72 -1.11 10.83
CA LEU A 115 -2.78 -0.56 9.97
C LEU A 115 -4.03 -1.45 9.97
N LEU A 116 -3.85 -2.77 9.99
CA LEU A 116 -4.93 -3.76 10.01
C LEU A 116 -5.61 -3.90 11.37
N ALA A 117 -5.13 -3.20 12.41
CA ALA A 117 -5.81 -3.15 13.70
C ALA A 117 -7.20 -2.50 13.59
N ASP A 118 -7.39 -1.60 12.61
CA ASP A 118 -8.71 -1.18 12.17
C ASP A 118 -9.17 -2.05 10.98
N PRO A 119 -10.15 -2.94 11.16
CA PRO A 119 -10.61 -3.82 10.09
C PRO A 119 -11.52 -3.13 9.08
N GLU A 120 -12.09 -1.96 9.41
CA GLU A 120 -13.17 -1.33 8.61
C GLU A 120 -12.76 -1.06 7.14
N PRO A 121 -11.56 -0.51 6.84
CA PRO A 121 -11.14 -0.32 5.45
C PRO A 121 -11.08 -1.62 4.65
N ILE A 122 -10.64 -2.72 5.27
CA ILE A 122 -10.55 -4.04 4.65
C ILE A 122 -11.94 -4.65 4.44
N VAL A 123 -12.80 -4.58 5.46
CA VAL A 123 -14.19 -5.07 5.37
C VAL A 123 -14.96 -4.34 4.27
N ARG A 124 -14.84 -3.01 4.22
CA ARG A 124 -15.44 -2.20 3.16
C ARG A 124 -14.89 -2.59 1.78
N ALA A 125 -13.58 -2.80 1.66
CA ALA A 125 -12.97 -3.23 0.41
C ALA A 125 -13.47 -4.61 -0.03
N ALA A 126 -13.46 -5.58 0.89
CA ALA A 126 -13.88 -6.95 0.66
C ALA A 126 -15.33 -7.03 0.16
N ARG A 127 -16.25 -6.29 0.80
CA ARG A 127 -17.66 -6.20 0.36
C ARG A 127 -17.82 -5.75 -1.08
N LEU A 128 -17.13 -4.67 -1.46
CA LEU A 128 -17.19 -4.13 -2.81
C LEU A 128 -16.65 -5.11 -3.84
N LEU A 129 -15.54 -5.78 -3.51
CA LEU A 129 -14.89 -6.74 -4.40
C LEU A 129 -15.69 -8.04 -4.53
N ALA A 130 -16.22 -8.58 -3.44
CA ALA A 130 -17.03 -9.81 -3.42
C ALA A 130 -18.35 -9.66 -4.20
N ALA A 131 -18.92 -8.45 -4.22
CA ALA A 131 -20.14 -8.13 -4.94
C ALA A 131 -19.93 -7.96 -6.47
N SER A 132 -18.72 -7.64 -6.93
CA SER A 132 -18.44 -7.40 -8.35
C SER A 132 -18.31 -8.69 -9.14
N ARG A 133 -19.19 -8.94 -10.11
CA ARG A 133 -19.17 -10.16 -10.93
C ARG A 133 -19.30 -9.82 -12.41
N PRO A 134 -18.21 -9.85 -13.20
CA PRO A 134 -16.85 -10.26 -12.84
C PRO A 134 -16.12 -9.30 -11.89
N LEU A 135 -15.08 -9.79 -11.23
CA LEU A 135 -14.10 -8.96 -10.54
C LEU A 135 -12.81 -8.86 -11.39
N PRO A 136 -12.57 -7.72 -12.07
CA PRO A 136 -11.28 -7.43 -12.69
C PRO A 136 -10.19 -7.20 -11.63
N VAL A 137 -9.05 -7.88 -11.82
CA VAL A 137 -7.85 -7.73 -10.98
C VAL A 137 -6.69 -7.27 -11.85
N LEU A 138 -6.27 -6.03 -11.67
CA LEU A 138 -5.25 -5.34 -12.45
C LEU A 138 -3.90 -5.33 -11.72
N GLY A 139 -2.83 -5.67 -12.43
CA GLY A 139 -1.47 -5.47 -11.96
C GLY A 139 -0.48 -5.58 -13.10
N LEU A 140 0.21 -4.47 -13.42
CA LEU A 140 1.12 -4.41 -14.56
C LEU A 140 2.57 -4.51 -14.12
N ARG A 141 3.41 -5.09 -14.99
CA ARG A 141 4.87 -5.21 -14.78
C ARG A 141 5.18 -5.93 -13.46
N ALA A 142 5.97 -5.34 -12.56
CA ALA A 142 6.32 -5.97 -11.28
C ALA A 142 5.09 -6.29 -10.41
N ALA A 143 4.00 -5.54 -10.57
CA ALA A 143 2.75 -5.75 -9.82
C ALA A 143 1.92 -6.94 -10.33
N SER A 144 2.27 -7.51 -11.50
CA SER A 144 1.53 -8.64 -12.07
C SER A 144 1.63 -9.90 -11.20
N ALA A 145 2.75 -10.09 -10.50
CA ALA A 145 2.93 -11.22 -9.59
C ALA A 145 1.89 -11.22 -8.45
N GLN A 146 1.55 -10.05 -7.92
CA GLN A 146 0.59 -9.86 -6.84
C GLN A 146 -0.83 -10.05 -7.38
N ALA A 147 -1.14 -9.48 -8.55
CA ALA A 147 -2.41 -9.68 -9.23
C ALA A 147 -2.65 -11.16 -9.58
N HIS A 148 -1.66 -11.87 -10.14
CA HIS A 148 -1.71 -13.31 -10.42
C HIS A 148 -1.94 -14.12 -9.15
N GLY A 149 -1.13 -13.86 -8.13
CA GLY A 149 -1.23 -14.58 -6.87
C GLY A 149 -2.60 -14.39 -6.21
N PHE A 150 -3.13 -13.17 -6.22
CA PHE A 150 -4.49 -12.90 -5.74
C PHE A 150 -5.53 -13.64 -6.59
N ALA A 151 -5.49 -13.47 -7.91
CA ALA A 151 -6.46 -14.04 -8.84
C ALA A 151 -6.51 -15.58 -8.76
N TYR A 152 -5.36 -16.24 -8.59
CA TYR A 152 -5.27 -17.69 -8.44
C TYR A 152 -6.08 -18.20 -7.24
N PHE A 153 -5.91 -17.59 -6.07
CA PHE A 153 -6.65 -18.00 -4.87
C PHE A 153 -8.10 -17.51 -4.92
N ALA A 154 -8.34 -16.29 -5.40
CA ALA A 154 -9.67 -15.72 -5.50
C ALA A 154 -10.58 -16.53 -6.43
N ALA A 155 -10.06 -17.10 -7.52
CA ALA A 155 -10.84 -17.93 -8.45
C ALA A 155 -11.41 -19.22 -7.79
N LYS A 156 -10.89 -19.61 -6.62
CA LYS A 156 -11.43 -20.74 -5.86
C LYS A 156 -12.77 -20.41 -5.18
N VAL A 157 -12.96 -19.16 -4.76
CA VAL A 157 -14.12 -18.73 -3.96
C VAL A 157 -15.04 -17.75 -4.69
N HIS A 158 -14.47 -16.88 -5.52
CA HIS A 158 -15.21 -15.89 -6.29
C HIS A 158 -15.68 -16.50 -7.63
N PRO A 159 -16.92 -16.24 -8.08
CA PRO A 159 -17.48 -16.92 -9.24
C PRO A 159 -16.88 -16.53 -10.60
N ASP A 160 -16.38 -15.30 -10.75
CA ASP A 160 -15.75 -14.82 -11.99
C ASP A 160 -14.64 -13.81 -11.66
N ILE A 161 -13.38 -14.23 -11.73
CA ILE A 161 -12.19 -13.38 -11.60
C ILE A 161 -11.60 -13.15 -13.00
N ARG A 162 -11.35 -11.89 -13.36
CA ARG A 162 -10.72 -11.53 -14.64
C ARG A 162 -9.41 -10.82 -14.39
N LEU A 163 -8.33 -11.55 -14.54
CA LEU A 163 -6.98 -11.00 -14.42
C LEU A 163 -6.67 -10.06 -15.59
N LEU A 164 -6.06 -8.91 -15.30
CA LEU A 164 -5.60 -7.87 -16.23
C LEU A 164 -4.12 -7.58 -15.92
N ASP A 165 -3.22 -8.37 -16.49
CA ASP A 165 -1.78 -8.36 -16.22
C ASP A 165 -0.93 -7.90 -17.41
N GLU A 166 -1.54 -7.85 -18.58
CA GLU A 166 -0.93 -7.39 -19.84
C GLU A 166 -1.35 -5.96 -20.16
N GLY A 167 -0.35 -5.10 -20.41
CA GLY A 167 -0.55 -3.73 -20.86
C GLY A 167 -0.83 -3.60 -22.35
N GLY A 168 -0.59 -2.41 -22.90
CA GLY A 168 -0.79 -2.13 -24.32
C GLY A 168 -2.23 -1.74 -24.69
N SER A 169 -2.47 -1.58 -26.01
CA SER A 169 -3.70 -0.95 -26.52
C SER A 169 -4.98 -1.69 -26.17
N MET A 170 -4.90 -2.98 -25.85
CA MET A 170 -6.06 -3.81 -25.52
C MET A 170 -6.52 -3.70 -24.07
N LEU A 171 -5.74 -3.07 -23.19
CA LEU A 171 -6.07 -3.01 -21.76
C LEU A 171 -7.39 -2.25 -21.50
N ALA A 172 -7.61 -1.14 -22.20
CA ALA A 172 -8.85 -0.37 -22.13
C ALA A 172 -10.06 -1.22 -22.54
N ASP A 173 -10.02 -1.86 -23.71
CA ASP A 173 -11.07 -2.75 -24.19
C ASP A 173 -11.39 -3.89 -23.20
N ARG A 174 -10.37 -4.43 -22.51
CA ARG A 174 -10.59 -5.49 -21.51
C ARG A 174 -11.33 -4.96 -20.29
N ILE A 175 -11.02 -3.74 -19.85
CA ILE A 175 -11.74 -3.07 -18.75
C ILE A 175 -13.18 -2.80 -19.16
N GLU A 176 -13.39 -2.22 -20.33
CA GLU A 176 -14.73 -1.96 -20.89
C GLU A 176 -15.55 -3.25 -21.01
N ARG A 177 -14.94 -4.37 -21.46
CA ARG A 177 -15.61 -5.68 -21.50
C ARG A 177 -15.95 -6.22 -20.11
N CYS A 178 -15.13 -5.95 -19.10
CA CYS A 178 -15.48 -6.33 -17.72
C CYS A 178 -16.67 -5.52 -17.22
N ALA A 179 -16.69 -4.21 -17.45
CA ALA A 179 -17.81 -3.35 -17.11
C ALA A 179 -19.10 -3.76 -17.84
N ALA A 180 -19.03 -3.99 -19.15
CA ALA A 180 -20.16 -4.48 -19.95
C ALA A 180 -20.67 -5.87 -19.50
N ALA A 181 -19.81 -6.68 -18.89
CA ALA A 181 -20.17 -7.97 -18.32
C ALA A 181 -20.73 -7.87 -16.87
N GLY A 182 -20.87 -6.66 -16.32
CA GLY A 182 -21.48 -6.44 -15.00
C GLY A 182 -20.49 -6.19 -13.86
N ALA A 183 -19.19 -5.97 -14.14
CA ALA A 183 -18.26 -5.55 -13.10
C ALA A 183 -18.72 -4.22 -12.48
N SER A 184 -18.66 -4.14 -11.15
CA SER A 184 -18.95 -2.92 -10.39
C SER A 184 -17.72 -2.38 -9.66
N ALA A 185 -16.65 -3.18 -9.54
CA ALA A 185 -15.39 -2.81 -8.91
C ALA A 185 -14.18 -3.34 -9.68
N LEU A 186 -13.01 -2.75 -9.44
CA LEU A 186 -11.71 -3.22 -9.93
C LEU A 186 -10.70 -3.19 -8.78
N LEU A 187 -10.00 -4.31 -8.57
CA LEU A 187 -8.85 -4.36 -7.67
C LEU A 187 -7.57 -4.10 -8.47
N CYS A 188 -6.76 -3.13 -8.04
CA CYS A 188 -5.48 -2.79 -8.65
C CYS A 188 -4.33 -3.01 -7.66
N PHE A 189 -3.30 -3.75 -8.05
CA PHE A 189 -2.00 -3.73 -7.40
C PHE A 189 -1.11 -2.70 -8.10
N ALA A 190 -0.70 -1.66 -7.37
CA ALA A 190 0.14 -0.59 -7.87
C ALA A 190 1.43 -0.49 -7.05
N LEU A 191 2.53 -0.97 -7.62
CA LEU A 191 3.85 -0.88 -7.00
C LEU A 191 4.62 0.34 -7.57
N PRO A 192 5.71 0.79 -6.90
CA PRO A 192 6.50 1.94 -7.32
C PRO A 192 6.89 1.95 -8.80
N ARG A 193 7.14 3.17 -9.32
CA ARG A 193 7.41 3.50 -10.74
C ARG A 193 6.19 3.52 -11.67
N TYR A 194 4.99 3.22 -11.14
CA TYR A 194 3.64 3.40 -11.72
C TYR A 194 3.62 3.67 -13.24
N PRO A 195 3.44 2.63 -14.07
CA PRO A 195 3.42 2.78 -15.52
C PRO A 195 2.38 3.80 -15.97
N ARG A 196 2.67 4.58 -17.02
CA ARG A 196 1.69 5.52 -17.59
C ARG A 196 0.39 4.82 -17.98
N GLU A 197 0.51 3.68 -18.65
CA GLU A 197 -0.62 2.84 -19.05
C GLU A 197 -1.48 2.37 -17.87
N LEU A 198 -0.92 2.24 -16.66
CA LEU A 198 -1.70 1.94 -15.46
C LEU A 198 -2.63 3.11 -15.13
N MET A 199 -2.14 4.34 -15.18
CA MET A 199 -2.94 5.54 -14.94
C MET A 199 -4.05 5.68 -15.98
N ASP A 200 -3.73 5.43 -17.26
CA ASP A 200 -4.70 5.49 -18.34
C ASP A 200 -5.79 4.40 -18.16
N ALA A 201 -5.40 3.19 -17.77
CA ALA A 201 -6.33 2.09 -17.48
C ALA A 201 -7.25 2.39 -16.28
N LEU A 202 -6.72 2.96 -15.20
CA LEU A 202 -7.54 3.36 -14.05
C LEU A 202 -8.52 4.49 -14.39
N ALA A 203 -8.14 5.40 -15.29
CA ALA A 203 -9.05 6.42 -15.80
C ALA A 203 -10.21 5.78 -16.58
N VAL A 204 -9.92 4.84 -17.50
CA VAL A 204 -10.95 4.08 -18.24
C VAL A 204 -11.87 3.32 -17.29
N ALA A 205 -11.33 2.68 -16.24
CA ALA A 205 -12.14 1.97 -15.26
C ALA A 205 -13.16 2.89 -14.57
N ARG A 206 -12.75 4.11 -14.20
CA ARG A 206 -13.64 5.11 -13.61
C ARG A 206 -14.68 5.63 -14.61
N ASP A 207 -14.27 5.88 -15.86
CA ASP A 207 -15.19 6.31 -16.92
C ASP A 207 -16.25 5.24 -17.22
N CYS A 208 -15.90 3.96 -17.03
CA CYS A 208 -16.82 2.83 -17.08
C CYS A 208 -17.70 2.67 -15.82
N GLY A 209 -17.55 3.53 -14.81
CA GLY A 209 -18.30 3.49 -13.56
C GLY A 209 -17.84 2.44 -12.55
N LEU A 210 -16.66 1.85 -12.73
CA LEU A 210 -16.11 0.89 -11.77
C LEU A 210 -15.59 1.62 -10.53
N THR A 211 -15.88 1.06 -9.35
CA THR A 211 -15.22 1.47 -8.10
C THR A 211 -13.79 0.93 -8.10
N VAL A 212 -12.79 1.82 -8.04
CA VAL A 212 -11.38 1.44 -8.10
C VAL A 212 -10.80 1.30 -6.69
N LEU A 213 -10.43 0.08 -6.33
CA LEU A 213 -9.72 -0.24 -5.10
C LEU A 213 -8.26 -0.51 -5.43
N THR A 214 -7.33 0.13 -4.72
CA THR A 214 -5.90 0.01 -5.02
C THR A 214 -5.09 -0.38 -3.80
N VAL A 215 -4.33 -1.47 -3.92
CA VAL A 215 -3.21 -1.78 -3.02
C VAL A 215 -1.99 -1.04 -3.54
N ALA A 216 -1.48 -0.08 -2.76
CA ALA A 216 -0.36 0.78 -3.15
C ALA A 216 0.68 0.91 -2.03
N ASP A 217 1.92 1.22 -2.37
CA ASP A 217 3.01 1.49 -1.42
C ASP A 217 2.78 2.72 -0.52
N SER A 218 1.88 3.62 -0.92
CA SER A 218 1.55 4.81 -0.14
C SER A 218 0.18 5.38 -0.51
N VAL A 219 -0.50 6.00 0.47
CA VAL A 219 -1.71 6.80 0.23
C VAL A 219 -1.47 8.06 -0.62
N PHE A 220 -0.20 8.45 -0.79
CA PHE A 220 0.20 9.59 -1.64
C PHE A 220 0.66 9.17 -3.04
N ALA A 221 0.59 7.88 -3.37
CA ALA A 221 0.96 7.37 -4.68
C ALA A 221 0.16 8.09 -5.79
N PRO A 222 0.72 8.28 -7.01
CA PRO A 222 0.01 8.93 -8.11
C PRO A 222 -1.35 8.31 -8.44
N VAL A 223 -1.47 6.98 -8.27
CA VAL A 223 -2.70 6.20 -8.45
C VAL A 223 -3.84 6.68 -7.54
N ALA A 224 -3.53 7.31 -6.40
CA ALA A 224 -4.52 7.81 -5.44
C ALA A 224 -5.56 8.76 -6.05
N LYS A 225 -5.22 9.47 -7.13
CA LYS A 225 -6.13 10.37 -7.84
C LYS A 225 -7.25 9.63 -8.59
N LEU A 226 -7.03 8.35 -8.87
CA LEU A 226 -7.92 7.49 -9.65
C LEU A 226 -8.46 6.33 -8.81
N SER A 227 -8.14 6.26 -7.53
CA SER A 227 -8.63 5.25 -6.60
C SER A 227 -9.76 5.82 -5.74
N ASP A 228 -10.86 5.06 -5.60
CA ASP A 228 -11.94 5.38 -4.65
C ASP A 228 -11.59 4.89 -3.24
N LEU A 229 -10.77 3.84 -3.14
CA LEU A 229 -10.19 3.35 -1.89
C LEU A 229 -8.74 2.92 -2.10
N ILE A 230 -7.86 3.30 -1.16
CA ILE A 230 -6.46 2.89 -1.16
C ILE A 230 -6.18 2.10 0.11
N LEU A 231 -5.58 0.93 -0.06
CA LEU A 231 -5.06 0.12 1.02
C LEU A 231 -3.52 0.20 0.98
N PRO A 232 -2.88 0.95 1.90
CA PRO A 232 -1.42 1.12 1.88
C PRO A 232 -0.71 -0.16 2.34
N ALA A 233 0.28 -0.60 1.57
CA ALA A 233 1.19 -1.67 1.93
C ALA A 233 2.57 -1.41 1.33
N GLU A 234 3.56 -1.19 2.19
CA GLU A 234 4.90 -0.75 1.79
C GLU A 234 5.66 -1.79 0.94
N VAL A 235 6.51 -1.27 0.07
CA VAL A 235 7.38 -2.04 -0.82
C VAL A 235 8.83 -1.82 -0.42
N GLY A 236 9.57 -2.89 -0.20
CA GLY A 236 11.00 -2.81 0.06
C GLY A 236 11.79 -2.49 -1.20
N THR A 237 12.66 -1.49 -1.07
CA THR A 237 13.48 -0.93 -2.16
C THR A 237 14.98 -1.04 -1.84
N GLY A 238 15.34 -1.87 -0.85
CA GLY A 238 16.72 -2.06 -0.40
C GLY A 238 17.55 -3.00 -1.29
N LEU A 239 16.91 -3.75 -2.18
CA LEU A 239 17.56 -4.63 -3.16
C LEU A 239 17.43 -4.03 -4.57
N VAL A 240 18.20 -4.58 -5.52
CA VAL A 240 18.09 -4.22 -6.96
C VAL A 240 16.69 -4.51 -7.52
N PHE A 241 16.00 -5.51 -6.96
CA PHE A 241 14.62 -5.83 -7.26
C PHE A 241 13.76 -5.62 -6.03
N ASP A 242 12.68 -4.86 -6.21
CA ASP A 242 11.78 -4.52 -5.12
C ASP A 242 11.14 -5.76 -4.49
N THR A 243 10.92 -5.71 -3.18
CA THR A 243 10.22 -6.73 -2.39
C THR A 243 8.81 -6.26 -2.04
N ALA A 244 7.84 -7.16 -2.09
CA ALA A 244 6.42 -6.81 -1.93
C ALA A 244 5.68 -7.79 -1.01
N CYS A 245 6.29 -8.13 0.14
CA CYS A 245 5.66 -9.05 1.10
C CYS A 245 4.41 -8.42 1.72
N ALA A 246 4.44 -7.14 2.07
CA ALA A 246 3.27 -6.46 2.63
C ALA A 246 2.10 -6.38 1.62
N PRO A 247 2.27 -5.96 0.35
CA PRO A 247 1.21 -6.04 -0.66
C PRO A 247 0.66 -7.45 -0.87
N MET A 248 1.54 -8.46 -0.87
CA MET A 248 1.14 -9.86 -1.00
C MET A 248 0.26 -10.29 0.18
N VAL A 249 0.69 -10.04 1.42
CA VAL A 249 -0.04 -10.41 2.66
C VAL A 249 -1.36 -9.66 2.73
N LEU A 250 -1.37 -8.35 2.47
CA LEU A 250 -2.59 -7.55 2.42
C LEU A 250 -3.59 -8.12 1.41
N GLY A 251 -3.14 -8.54 0.23
CA GLY A 251 -4.01 -9.22 -0.75
C GLY A 251 -4.62 -10.51 -0.21
N ARG A 252 -3.91 -11.27 0.64
CA ARG A 252 -4.44 -12.51 1.26
C ARG A 252 -5.41 -12.20 2.38
N VAL A 253 -5.13 -11.19 3.21
CA VAL A 253 -6.06 -10.71 4.24
C VAL A 253 -7.36 -10.23 3.59
N LEU A 254 -7.25 -9.44 2.52
CA LEU A 254 -8.40 -8.97 1.76
C LEU A 254 -9.22 -10.13 1.17
N LEU A 255 -8.56 -11.14 0.61
CA LEU A 255 -9.24 -12.32 0.09
C LEU A 255 -9.93 -13.13 1.21
N GLN A 256 -9.29 -13.29 2.37
CA GLN A 256 -9.89 -13.95 3.53
C GLN A 256 -11.18 -13.22 3.94
N THR A 257 -11.14 -11.88 4.04
CA THR A 257 -12.33 -11.09 4.36
C THR A 257 -13.39 -11.12 3.26
N MET A 258 -12.99 -11.28 1.98
CA MET A 258 -13.94 -11.50 0.90
C MET A 258 -14.69 -12.84 1.04
N CYS A 259 -14.06 -13.89 1.56
CA CYS A 259 -14.73 -15.17 1.81
C CYS A 259 -15.91 -14.99 2.78
N ASP A 260 -15.76 -14.14 3.79
CA ASP A 260 -16.83 -13.85 4.76
C ASP A 260 -18.07 -13.19 4.11
N GLU A 261 -17.88 -12.54 2.96
CA GLU A 261 -18.93 -11.85 2.18
C GLU A 261 -19.45 -12.69 1.00
N LEU A 262 -18.89 -13.89 0.77
CA LEU A 262 -19.25 -14.81 -0.30
C LEU A 262 -19.97 -16.04 0.29
N PRO A 263 -21.31 -16.15 0.16
CA PRO A 263 -22.09 -17.21 0.81
C PRO A 263 -21.64 -18.64 0.48
N ASP A 264 -21.14 -18.86 -0.74
CA ASP A 264 -20.75 -20.19 -1.23
C ASP A 264 -19.23 -20.44 -1.14
N ALA A 265 -18.46 -19.57 -0.47
CA ALA A 265 -16.99 -19.67 -0.45
C ALA A 265 -16.50 -21.01 0.13
N GLU A 266 -17.04 -21.43 1.27
CA GLU A 266 -16.67 -22.71 1.91
C GLU A 266 -17.02 -23.90 1.01
N ALA A 267 -18.25 -23.94 0.48
CA ALA A 267 -18.70 -25.01 -0.41
C ALA A 267 -17.82 -25.14 -1.67
N ARG A 268 -17.44 -24.01 -2.30
CA ARG A 268 -16.56 -24.02 -3.47
C ARG A 268 -15.14 -24.51 -3.15
N LEU A 269 -14.62 -24.18 -1.96
CA LEU A 269 -13.32 -24.69 -1.52
C LEU A 269 -13.36 -26.21 -1.32
N GLU A 270 -14.41 -26.72 -0.66
CA GLU A 270 -14.62 -28.17 -0.50
C GLU A 270 -14.74 -28.89 -1.84
N GLU A 271 -15.49 -28.35 -2.81
CA GLU A 271 -15.61 -28.91 -4.16
C GLU A 271 -14.24 -29.00 -4.88
N ILE A 272 -13.40 -27.98 -4.73
CA ILE A 272 -12.05 -27.95 -5.31
C ILE A 272 -11.15 -28.99 -4.64
N GLU A 273 -11.22 -29.13 -3.32
CA GLU A 273 -10.46 -30.13 -2.57
C GLU A 273 -10.88 -31.55 -2.93
N GLN A 274 -12.19 -31.83 -2.97
CA GLN A 274 -12.73 -33.12 -3.40
C GLN A 274 -12.32 -33.45 -4.84
N SER A 275 -12.39 -32.46 -5.74
CA SER A 275 -11.92 -32.61 -7.12
C SER A 275 -10.41 -32.88 -7.20
N ALA A 276 -9.60 -32.24 -6.36
CA ALA A 276 -8.16 -32.46 -6.31
C ALA A 276 -7.81 -33.85 -5.77
N ALA A 277 -8.49 -34.29 -4.71
CA ALA A 277 -8.34 -35.62 -4.13
C ALA A 277 -8.75 -36.72 -5.13
N ALA A 278 -9.91 -36.57 -5.78
CA ALA A 278 -10.38 -37.52 -6.79
C ALA A 278 -9.44 -37.68 -7.99
N ARG A 279 -8.65 -36.63 -8.29
CA ARG A 279 -7.64 -36.64 -9.36
C ARG A 279 -6.24 -37.06 -8.91
N GLY A 280 -6.02 -37.30 -7.61
CA GLY A 280 -4.69 -37.55 -7.06
C GLY A 280 -3.73 -36.40 -7.36
N LEU A 281 -4.21 -35.16 -7.24
CA LEU A 281 -3.45 -33.97 -7.68
C LEU A 281 -2.19 -33.73 -6.83
N PHE A 282 -2.21 -34.13 -5.56
CA PHE A 282 -1.11 -33.98 -4.62
C PHE A 282 -0.56 -35.35 -4.23
N LEU A 283 0.75 -35.42 -3.96
CA LEU A 283 1.38 -36.61 -3.42
C LEU A 283 1.00 -36.77 -1.95
N GLU A 284 0.75 -38.01 -1.53
CA GLU A 284 0.58 -38.40 -0.11
C GLU A 284 1.91 -38.32 0.67
#